data_AF-Q6B4M9-F1
#
_entry.id   AF-Q6B4M9-F1
#
_cell.length_a   1.000
_cell.length_b   1.000
_cell.length_c   1.000
_cell.angle_alpha   90.00
_cell.angle_beta   90.00
_cell.angle_gamma   90.00
#
_symmetry.space_group_name_H-M   'P 1'
#
loop_
_entity.id
_entity.type
_entity.pdbx_description
1 polymer ?
#
loop_
_entity_poly.entity_id
_entity_poly.type
_entity_poly.pdbx_seq_one_letter_code
_entity_poly.pdbx_strand_id
1 'polypeptide(L)'
;GLAENQLSLDLVRDWLARNLKDSLMGGEHGGLGIGGLAAYQPFDGLMDLKMAVAGFMGQVMQGSISFNPSQIILTAGATPAIEILSFCLADPGNAFLVPSPYYPGFD
;
A
#
# COMPACT_ATOMS: atom_id res chain seq x y z
N GLY A 1 -3.55 -22.89 8.75
CA GLY A 1 -2.22 -22.65 8.13
C GLY A 1 -1.98 -21.16 8.08
N LEU A 2 -0.72 -20.72 7.98
CA LEU A 2 -0.38 -19.30 7.83
C LEU A 2 -0.31 -18.96 6.34
N ALA A 3 -1.02 -17.90 5.92
CA ALA A 3 -0.97 -17.40 4.55
C ALA A 3 0.18 -16.40 4.41
N GLU A 4 1.39 -16.91 4.15
CA GLU A 4 2.59 -16.10 3.96
C GLU A 4 3.31 -16.52 2.67
N ASN A 5 3.79 -15.55 1.89
CA ASN A 5 4.55 -15.81 0.67
C ASN A 5 6.06 -15.59 0.92
N GLN A 6 6.82 -16.69 0.90
CA GLN A 6 8.28 -16.67 1.02
C GLN A 6 9.00 -17.00 -0.31
N LEU A 7 8.26 -17.21 -1.40
CA LEU A 7 8.78 -17.75 -2.67
C LEU A 7 9.57 -16.72 -3.49
N SER A 8 9.35 -15.43 -3.25
CA SER A 8 9.95 -14.32 -4.02
C SER A 8 10.83 -13.39 -3.17
N LEU A 9 11.22 -13.84 -1.97
CA LEU A 9 12.05 -13.04 -1.06
C LEU A 9 13.45 -12.78 -1.61
N ASP A 10 13.98 -13.72 -2.39
CA ASP A 10 15.26 -13.60 -3.10
C ASP A 10 15.25 -12.42 -4.09
N LEU A 11 14.19 -12.28 -4.88
CA LEU A 11 14.06 -11.20 -5.86
C LEU A 11 14.07 -9.81 -5.18
N VAL A 12 13.33 -9.67 -4.08
CA VAL A 12 13.28 -8.42 -3.30
C VAL A 12 14.63 -8.13 -2.67
N ARG A 13 15.27 -9.14 -2.07
CA ARG A 13 16.60 -9.02 -1.45
C ARG A 13 17.66 -8.59 -2.45
N ASP A 14 17.70 -9.21 -3.62
CA ASP A 14 18.67 -8.91 -4.67
C ASP A 14 18.45 -7.53 -5.28
N TRP A 15 17.19 -7.09 -5.38
CA TRP A 15 16.89 -5.72 -5.79
C TRP A 15 17.38 -4.72 -4.74
N LEU A 16 17.09 -4.94 -3.46
CA LEU A 16 17.54 -4.06 -2.38
C LEU A 16 19.06 -3.95 -2.34
N ALA A 17 19.79 -5.08 -2.43
CA ALA A 17 21.25 -5.10 -2.40
C ALA A 17 21.89 -4.24 -3.52
N ARG A 18 21.22 -4.16 -4.68
CA ARG A 18 21.69 -3.38 -5.84
C ARG A 18 21.36 -1.89 -5.76
N ASN A 19 20.29 -1.50 -5.07
CA ASN A 19 19.74 -0.12 -5.13
C ASN A 19 19.83 0.67 -3.82
N LEU A 20 20.19 0.03 -2.68
CA LEU A 20 20.11 0.67 -1.36
C LEU A 20 21.06 1.87 -1.20
N LYS A 21 22.26 1.80 -1.77
CA LYS A 21 23.28 2.85 -1.62
C LYS A 21 22.85 4.18 -2.25
N ASP A 22 22.20 4.11 -3.40
CA ASP A 22 21.75 5.30 -4.14
C ASP A 22 20.50 5.92 -3.51
N SER A 23 19.69 5.11 -2.83
CA SER A 23 18.46 5.55 -2.15
C SER A 23 18.73 6.27 -0.81
N LEU A 24 19.71 5.79 -0.03
CA LEU A 24 20.02 6.35 1.30
C LEU A 24 20.75 7.69 1.26
N MET A 25 21.51 7.96 0.20
CA MET A 25 22.33 9.18 0.10
C MET A 25 21.54 10.41 -0.37
N GLY A 26 20.25 10.27 -0.68
CA GLY A 26 19.40 11.34 -1.20
C GLY A 26 19.90 11.79 -2.57
N GLY A 27 19.25 11.31 -3.64
CA GLY A 27 19.54 11.84 -4.97
C GLY A 27 19.37 13.37 -5.01
N GLU A 28 20.05 14.04 -5.95
CA GLU A 28 20.07 15.51 -6.11
C GLU A 28 18.68 16.16 -6.34
N HIS A 29 17.60 15.37 -6.34
CA HIS A 29 16.21 15.82 -6.45
C HIS A 29 15.36 15.29 -5.27
N GLY A 30 15.17 16.15 -4.27
CA GLY A 30 13.88 16.34 -3.59
C GLY A 30 13.43 15.31 -2.56
N GLY A 31 13.35 15.74 -1.29
CA GLY A 31 12.31 15.35 -0.33
C GLY A 31 12.35 13.96 0.33
N LEU A 32 12.93 12.94 -0.32
CA LEU A 32 12.88 11.54 0.15
C LEU A 32 14.04 11.14 1.06
N GLY A 33 14.94 12.07 1.38
CA GLY A 33 15.98 11.84 2.38
C GLY A 33 15.42 11.75 3.80
N ILE A 34 16.21 11.23 4.74
CA ILE A 34 15.81 11.00 6.15
C ILE A 34 15.18 12.26 6.77
N GLY A 35 15.73 13.46 6.49
CA GLY A 35 15.19 14.71 7.02
C GLY A 35 13.77 15.05 6.51
N GLY A 36 13.47 14.73 5.25
CA GLY A 36 12.13 14.94 4.68
C GLY A 36 11.13 13.89 5.13
N LEU A 37 11.56 12.64 5.25
CA LEU A 37 10.72 11.53 5.75
C LEU A 37 10.43 11.65 7.26
N ALA A 38 11.36 12.17 8.05
CA ALA A 38 11.14 12.39 9.49
C ALA A 38 10.05 13.44 9.75
N ALA A 39 9.89 14.40 8.84
CA ALA A 39 8.84 15.43 8.89
C ALA A 39 7.61 15.04 8.06
N TYR A 40 7.45 13.76 7.71
CA TYR A 40 6.30 13.27 6.97
C TYR A 40 5.01 13.43 7.79
N GLN A 41 4.08 14.23 7.28
CA GLN A 41 2.81 14.59 7.93
C GLN A 41 1.53 14.15 7.20
N PRO A 42 1.49 13.97 5.86
CA PRO A 42 0.26 13.60 5.18
C PRO A 42 -0.37 12.32 5.74
N PHE A 43 -1.63 12.42 6.18
CA PHE A 43 -2.35 11.29 6.77
C PHE A 43 -2.74 10.23 5.74
N ASP A 44 -2.80 10.61 4.47
CA ASP A 44 -3.33 9.81 3.38
C ASP A 44 -2.26 9.11 2.55
N GLY A 45 -0.97 9.46 2.71
CA GLY A 45 0.14 8.81 2.03
C GLY A 45 1.09 9.78 1.31
N LEU A 46 2.36 9.38 1.19
CA LEU A 46 3.34 10.10 0.38
C LEU A 46 2.93 10.01 -1.10
N MET A 47 2.87 11.15 -1.79
CA MET A 47 2.43 11.19 -3.19
C MET A 47 3.27 10.27 -4.09
N ASP A 48 4.59 10.24 -3.90
CA ASP A 48 5.48 9.36 -4.66
C ASP A 48 5.12 7.88 -4.47
N LEU A 49 4.79 7.48 -3.23
CA LEU A 49 4.35 6.13 -2.93
C LEU A 49 2.98 5.82 -3.55
N LYS A 50 2.03 6.78 -3.52
CA LYS A 50 0.73 6.62 -4.18
C LYS A 50 0.87 6.44 -5.69
N MET A 51 1.74 7.21 -6.35
CA MET A 51 2.04 7.06 -7.78
C MET A 51 2.65 5.68 -8.08
N ALA A 52 3.61 5.23 -7.25
CA ALA A 52 4.21 3.91 -7.40
C ALA A 52 3.18 2.78 -7.25
N VAL A 53 2.29 2.87 -6.25
CA VAL A 53 1.20 1.91 -6.04
C VAL A 53 0.21 1.92 -7.21
N ALA A 54 -0.20 3.10 -7.68
CA ALA A 54 -1.08 3.23 -8.85
C ALA A 54 -0.49 2.56 -10.10
N GLY A 55 0.80 2.80 -10.36
CA GLY A 55 1.52 2.17 -11.47
C GLY A 55 1.62 0.66 -11.33
N PHE A 56 1.95 0.16 -10.13
CA PHE A 56 2.01 -1.27 -9.84
C PHE A 56 0.64 -1.96 -10.04
N MET A 57 -0.43 -1.37 -9.50
CA MET A 57 -1.78 -1.90 -9.67
C MET A 57 -2.21 -1.92 -11.15
N GLY A 58 -1.83 -0.90 -11.92
CA GLY A 58 -2.02 -0.89 -13.38
C GLY A 58 -1.32 -2.05 -14.08
N GLN A 59 -0.08 -2.38 -13.68
CA GLN A 59 0.66 -3.53 -14.21
C GLN A 59 0.02 -4.87 -13.83
N VAL A 60 -0.40 -5.03 -12.57
CA VAL A 60 -1.13 -6.24 -12.10
C VAL A 60 -2.41 -6.45 -12.91
N MET A 61 -3.09 -5.37 -13.27
CA MET A 61 -4.29 -5.38 -14.11
C MET A 61 -3.99 -5.43 -15.60
N GLN A 62 -2.74 -5.70 -16.00
CA GLN A 62 -2.29 -5.80 -17.38
C GLN A 62 -2.62 -4.57 -18.24
N GLY A 63 -2.65 -3.39 -17.61
CA GLY A 63 -2.98 -2.12 -18.26
C GLY A 63 -4.45 -1.95 -18.64
N SER A 64 -5.34 -2.86 -18.22
CA SER A 64 -6.78 -2.77 -18.52
C SER A 64 -7.48 -1.61 -17.83
N ILE A 65 -6.94 -1.15 -16.69
CA ILE A 65 -7.44 -0.02 -15.91
C ILE A 65 -6.28 0.84 -15.38
N SER A 66 -6.56 2.12 -15.18
CA SER A 66 -5.67 3.06 -14.51
C SER A 66 -6.23 3.48 -13.16
N PHE A 67 -5.35 3.73 -12.20
CA PHE A 67 -5.70 4.18 -10.86
C PHE A 67 -5.25 5.62 -10.68
N ASN A 68 -6.16 6.49 -10.23
CA ASN A 68 -5.81 7.88 -9.92
C ASN A 68 -5.10 7.95 -8.55
N PRO A 69 -3.83 8.39 -8.47
CA PRO A 69 -3.11 8.50 -7.20
C PRO A 69 -3.81 9.37 -6.16
N SER A 70 -4.59 10.39 -6.58
CA SER A 70 -5.32 11.26 -5.65
C SER A 70 -6.48 10.56 -4.94
N GLN A 71 -6.88 9.38 -5.41
CA GLN A 71 -7.94 8.53 -4.82
C GLN A 71 -7.37 7.36 -4.02
N ILE A 72 -6.04 7.28 -3.87
CA ILE A 72 -5.36 6.26 -3.07
C ILE A 72 -5.11 6.83 -1.67
N ILE A 73 -5.54 6.08 -0.65
CA ILE A 73 -5.22 6.34 0.77
C ILE A 73 -4.38 5.16 1.25
N LEU A 74 -3.21 5.45 1.82
CA LEU A 74 -2.33 4.44 2.39
C LEU A 74 -2.72 4.18 3.85
N THR A 75 -2.83 2.91 4.21
CA THR A 75 -3.19 2.44 5.55
C THR A 75 -2.12 1.48 6.07
N ALA A 76 -2.13 1.22 7.38
CA ALA A 76 -1.26 0.22 8.01
C ALA A 76 -1.72 -1.22 7.71
N GLY A 77 -1.77 -1.58 6.42
CA GLY A 77 -2.24 -2.87 5.92
C GLY A 77 -3.73 -2.90 5.57
N ALA A 78 -4.19 -4.07 5.13
CA ALA A 78 -5.56 -4.28 4.69
C ALA A 78 -6.59 -4.25 5.84
N THR A 79 -6.21 -4.72 7.04
CA THR A 79 -7.12 -4.77 8.19
C THR A 79 -7.64 -3.37 8.59
N PRO A 80 -6.78 -2.36 8.84
CA PRO A 80 -7.28 -1.00 9.08
C PRO A 80 -8.00 -0.39 7.87
N ALA A 81 -7.65 -0.76 6.64
CA ALA A 81 -8.34 -0.26 5.44
C ALA A 81 -9.81 -0.70 5.43
N ILE A 82 -10.06 -1.97 5.74
CA ILE A 82 -11.40 -2.55 5.78
C ILE A 82 -12.21 -1.99 6.95
N GLU A 83 -11.57 -1.77 8.10
CA GLU A 83 -12.19 -1.12 9.25
C GLU A 83 -12.62 0.33 8.93
N ILE A 84 -11.72 1.14 8.36
CA ILE A 84 -12.03 2.52 7.94
C ILE A 84 -13.19 2.53 6.93
N LEU A 85 -13.17 1.65 5.93
CA LEU A 85 -14.26 1.53 4.96
C LEU A 85 -15.58 1.17 5.63
N SER A 86 -15.56 0.30 6.65
CA SER A 86 -16.75 -0.09 7.39
C SER A 86 -17.35 1.12 8.13
N PHE A 87 -16.52 1.93 8.78
CA PHE A 87 -16.94 3.18 9.40
C PHE A 87 -17.44 4.24 8.40
N CYS A 88 -16.89 4.27 7.18
CA CYS A 88 -17.32 5.24 6.17
C CYS A 88 -18.62 4.86 5.45
N LEU A 89 -18.94 3.57 5.35
CA LEU A 89 -20.02 3.06 4.49
C LEU A 89 -21.26 2.60 5.25
N ALA A 90 -21.17 2.38 6.56
CA ALA A 90 -22.25 1.79 7.35
C ALA A 90 -22.33 2.42 8.75
N ASP A 91 -23.56 2.65 9.20
CA ASP A 91 -23.85 3.06 10.58
C ASP A 91 -24.09 1.84 11.49
N PRO A 92 -24.01 2.01 12.83
CA PRO A 92 -24.39 0.95 13.77
C PRO A 92 -25.79 0.39 13.47
N GLY A 93 -25.88 -0.92 13.27
CA GLY A 93 -27.11 -1.63 12.91
C GLY A 93 -27.29 -1.90 11.41
N ASN A 94 -26.43 -1.35 10.55
CA ASN A 94 -26.31 -1.80 9.16
C ASN A 94 -25.50 -3.11 9.06
N ALA A 95 -25.50 -3.74 7.88
CA ALA A 95 -24.79 -4.98 7.64
C ALA A 95 -24.14 -5.01 6.25
N PHE A 96 -23.02 -5.73 6.13
CA PHE A 96 -22.36 -6.03 4.87
C PHE A 96 -22.64 -7.48 4.46
N LEU A 97 -22.79 -7.73 3.16
CA LEU A 97 -22.88 -9.09 2.62
C LEU A 97 -21.46 -9.60 2.30
N VAL A 98 -21.09 -10.74 2.87
CA VAL A 98 -19.81 -11.40 2.63
C VAL A 98 -20.08 -12.82 2.09
N PRO A 99 -19.62 -13.16 0.87
CA PRO A 99 -19.87 -14.48 0.29
C PRO A 99 -19.08 -15.57 1.01
N SER A 100 -19.69 -16.72 1.26
CA SER A 100 -19.03 -17.87 1.91
C SER A 100 -18.42 -18.83 0.89
N PRO A 101 -17.24 -19.44 1.20
CA PRO A 101 -16.39 -19.20 2.36
C PRO A 101 -15.61 -17.87 2.26
N TYR A 102 -15.35 -17.22 3.39
CA TYR A 102 -14.64 -15.94 3.46
C TYR A 102 -13.43 -15.99 4.41
N TYR A 103 -12.64 -14.90 4.40
CA TYR A 103 -11.50 -14.72 5.30
C TYR A 103 -11.96 -14.60 6.76
N PRO A 104 -11.56 -15.51 7.66
CA PRO A 104 -12.07 -15.52 9.04
C PRO A 104 -11.76 -14.26 9.86
N GLY A 105 -10.81 -13.41 9.45
CA GLY A 105 -10.54 -12.15 10.13
C GLY A 105 -11.58 -11.06 9.90
N PHE A 106 -12.71 -11.37 9.25
CA PHE A 106 -13.90 -10.51 9.18
C PHE A 106 -14.93 -10.81 10.27
N ASP A 107 -14.82 -11.92 10.98
CA ASP A 107 -15.64 -12.22 12.17
C ASP A 107 -15.10 -11.47 13.40
#